data_AF-A0A7S3SHF1-F1
#
_entry.id   AF-A0A7S3SHF1-F1
#
_cell.length_a   1.000
_cell.length_b   1.000
_cell.length_c   1.000
_cell.angle_alpha   90.00
_cell.angle_beta   90.00
_cell.angle_gamma   90.00
#
_symmetry.space_group_name_H-M   'P 1'
#
loop_
_entity.id
_entity.type
_entity.pdbx_description
1 polymer ?
#
loop_
_entity_poly.entity_id
_entity_poly.type
_entity_poly.pdbx_seq_one_letter_code
_entity_poly.pdbx_strand_id
1 'polypeptide(L)'
;RKAQAYAALRKPFVFNDLVMQELLFDRVAIYRKLEAVGVPVPHYLVHDGSSGSVVDEQEDYIEIDGKRLQKPIVEKPISGEDHDIRIYYPRSAGGGSKRLFRKVGDRSSQFYADEHNTRACDG
;
A
#
# COMPACT_ATOMS: atom_id res chain seq x y z
N ARG A 1 -16.99 12.37 -1.92
CA ARG A 1 -18.23 12.65 -2.69
C ARG A 1 -19.49 12.99 -1.87
N LYS A 2 -20.05 12.10 -1.02
CA LYS A 2 -21.26 12.41 -0.22
C LYS A 2 -21.08 13.61 0.72
N ALA A 3 -19.94 13.68 1.41
CA ALA A 3 -19.62 14.78 2.33
C ALA A 3 -19.51 16.13 1.61
N GLN A 4 -18.84 16.19 0.45
CA GLN A 4 -18.74 17.40 -0.37
C GLN A 4 -20.11 17.85 -0.89
N ALA A 5 -20.93 16.92 -1.40
CA ALA A 5 -22.28 17.23 -1.85
C ALA A 5 -23.16 17.77 -0.71
N TYR A 6 -23.05 17.17 0.49
CA TYR A 6 -23.73 17.67 1.68
C TYR A 6 -23.24 19.07 2.05
N ALA A 7 -21.91 19.30 2.03
CA ALA A 7 -21.34 20.60 2.35
C ALA A 7 -21.80 21.69 1.37
N ALA A 8 -21.86 21.38 0.07
CA ALA A 8 -22.37 22.29 -0.95
C ALA A 8 -23.86 22.63 -0.74
N LEU A 9 -24.69 21.63 -0.40
CA LEU A 9 -26.13 21.80 -0.21
C LEU A 9 -26.48 22.52 1.10
N ARG A 10 -25.83 22.14 2.21
CA ARG A 10 -26.20 22.55 3.57
C ARG A 10 -25.30 23.63 4.16
N LYS A 11 -24.17 23.93 3.51
CA LYS A 11 -23.17 24.93 3.94
C LYS A 11 -22.84 24.86 5.44
N PRO A 12 -22.59 23.67 6.00
CA PRO A 12 -22.15 23.55 7.39
C PRO A 12 -20.76 24.19 7.54
N PHE A 13 -20.37 24.47 8.78
CA PHE A 13 -18.96 24.77 9.07
C PHE A 13 -18.11 23.51 8.80
N VAL A 14 -17.17 23.61 7.86
CA VAL A 14 -16.29 22.50 7.45
C VAL A 14 -14.91 22.73 8.07
N PHE A 15 -14.53 21.88 9.03
CA PHE A 15 -13.25 21.99 9.73
C PHE A 15 -12.08 21.45 8.90
N ASN A 16 -12.25 20.27 8.31
CA ASN A 16 -11.24 19.64 7.45
C ASN A 16 -11.59 19.85 5.98
N ASP A 17 -10.60 20.21 5.17
CA ASP A 17 -10.78 20.32 3.72
C ASP A 17 -11.19 18.97 3.12
N LEU A 18 -12.40 18.94 2.54
CA LEU A 18 -13.01 17.72 2.03
C LEU A 18 -12.42 17.25 0.69
N VAL A 19 -11.70 18.11 -0.04
CA VAL A 19 -11.01 17.77 -1.28
C VAL A 19 -9.67 17.12 -0.94
N MET A 20 -8.92 17.74 -0.03
CA MET A 20 -7.68 17.18 0.52
C MET A 20 -7.93 15.88 1.28
N GLN A 21 -9.12 15.69 1.86
CA GLN A 21 -9.48 14.41 2.46
C GLN A 21 -9.56 13.28 1.42
N GLU A 22 -9.96 13.55 0.17
CA GLU A 22 -9.98 12.53 -0.89
C GLU A 22 -8.57 12.11 -1.31
N LEU A 23 -7.57 12.98 -1.15
CA LEU A 23 -6.15 12.63 -1.34
C LEU A 23 -5.73 11.48 -0.42
N LEU A 24 -6.32 11.39 0.79
CA LEU A 24 -5.98 10.35 1.76
C LEU A 24 -6.39 8.93 1.32
N PHE A 25 -7.18 8.80 0.25
CA PHE A 25 -7.56 7.52 -0.31
C PHE A 25 -6.59 6.99 -1.36
N ASP A 26 -5.59 7.78 -1.78
CA ASP A 26 -4.53 7.34 -2.70
C ASP A 26 -3.18 7.38 -1.99
N ARG A 27 -2.65 6.21 -1.65
CA ARG A 27 -1.39 6.09 -0.91
C ARG A 27 -0.20 6.66 -1.69
N VAL A 28 -0.21 6.53 -3.01
CA VAL A 28 0.87 7.04 -3.87
C VAL A 28 0.82 8.57 -3.89
N ALA A 29 -0.38 9.14 -4.02
CA ALA A 29 -0.56 10.58 -4.00
C ALA A 29 -0.18 11.20 -2.63
N ILE A 30 -0.49 10.52 -1.53
CA ILE A 30 -0.03 10.92 -0.19
C ILE A 30 1.49 10.90 -0.10
N TYR A 31 2.16 9.82 -0.51
CA TYR A 31 3.61 9.70 -0.40
C TYR A 31 4.31 10.79 -1.22
N ARG A 32 3.87 11.01 -2.47
CA ARG A 32 4.36 12.10 -3.31
C ARG A 32 4.18 13.47 -2.64
N LYS A 33 3.03 13.70 -1.98
CA LYS A 33 2.76 14.97 -1.28
C LYS A 33 3.67 15.15 -0.07
N LEU A 34 3.90 14.09 0.71
CA LEU A 34 4.80 14.09 1.87
C LEU A 34 6.25 14.38 1.45
N GLU A 35 6.74 13.70 0.41
CA GLU A 35 8.08 13.94 -0.15
C GLU A 35 8.23 15.38 -0.66
N ALA A 36 7.22 15.90 -1.37
CA ALA A 36 7.25 17.27 -1.91
C ALA A 36 7.34 18.36 -0.83
N VAL A 37 6.92 18.06 0.42
CA VAL A 37 7.06 18.97 1.56
C VAL A 37 8.26 18.62 2.46
N GLY A 38 9.10 17.68 2.04
CA GLY A 38 10.30 17.26 2.77
C GLY A 38 10.02 16.36 3.98
N VAL A 39 8.83 15.78 4.08
CA VAL A 39 8.53 14.78 5.12
C VAL A 39 9.09 13.42 4.66
N PRO A 40 9.96 12.78 5.46
CA PRO A 40 10.56 11.50 5.07
C PRO A 40 9.51 10.40 5.01
N VAL A 41 9.59 9.57 3.97
CA VAL A 41 8.76 8.38 3.79
C VAL A 41 9.66 7.13 3.67
N PRO A 42 9.17 5.93 4.00
CA PRO A 42 9.91 4.69 3.75
C PRO A 42 10.22 4.54 2.26
N HIS A 43 11.40 4.01 1.91
CA HIS A 43 11.72 3.67 0.53
C HIS A 43 10.66 2.71 -0.04
N TYR A 44 10.08 3.05 -1.18
CA TYR A 44 8.94 2.34 -1.76
C TYR A 44 9.04 2.29 -3.29
N LEU A 45 8.36 1.28 -3.85
CA LEU A 45 8.15 1.12 -5.29
C LEU A 45 6.65 1.16 -5.56
N VAL A 46 6.27 1.62 -6.74
CA VAL A 46 4.87 1.65 -7.19
C VAL A 46 4.78 0.76 -8.42
N HIS A 47 3.87 -0.20 -8.37
CA HIS A 47 3.51 -1.04 -9.51
C HIS A 47 2.01 -0.88 -9.74
N ASP A 48 1.63 -0.43 -10.94
CA ASP A 48 0.25 -0.14 -11.32
C ASP A 48 -0.38 -1.22 -12.22
N GLY A 49 0.33 -2.33 -12.46
CA GLY A 49 -0.12 -3.40 -13.35
C GLY A 49 -0.13 -3.00 -14.82
N SER A 50 0.53 -1.91 -15.21
CA SER A 50 0.68 -1.56 -16.62
C SER A 50 1.54 -2.58 -17.35
N SER A 51 1.16 -2.94 -18.57
CA SER A 51 1.72 -4.02 -19.39
C SER A 51 3.18 -3.83 -19.85
N GLY A 52 3.89 -2.84 -19.30
CA GLY A 52 5.29 -2.54 -19.60
C GLY A 52 6.23 -2.58 -18.40
N SER A 53 5.73 -2.73 -17.17
CA SER A 53 6.60 -2.83 -16.00
C SER A 53 7.31 -4.18 -15.97
N VAL A 54 8.62 -4.16 -15.78
CA VAL A 54 9.43 -5.37 -15.62
C VAL A 54 9.53 -5.68 -14.13
N VAL A 55 8.93 -6.79 -13.71
CA VAL A 55 8.94 -7.29 -12.34
C VAL A 55 9.85 -8.52 -12.27
N ASP A 56 10.94 -8.41 -11.51
CA ASP A 56 11.82 -9.53 -11.16
C ASP A 56 11.68 -9.81 -9.65
N GLU A 57 10.91 -10.83 -9.30
CA GLU A 57 10.81 -11.30 -7.91
C GLU A 57 11.72 -12.49 -7.67
N GLN A 58 12.61 -12.35 -6.71
CA GLN A 58 13.51 -13.39 -6.25
C GLN A 58 13.19 -13.79 -4.81
N GLU A 59 13.95 -14.77 -4.31
CA GLU A 59 13.74 -15.36 -3.00
C GLU A 59 13.77 -14.33 -1.86
N ASP A 60 14.75 -13.42 -1.88
CA ASP A 60 14.99 -12.42 -0.82
C ASP A 60 14.76 -10.98 -1.27
N TYR A 61 14.34 -10.74 -2.51
CA TYR A 61 14.10 -9.37 -3.00
C TYR A 61 13.03 -9.31 -4.10
N ILE A 62 12.52 -8.10 -4.34
CA ILE A 62 11.75 -7.75 -5.54
C ILE A 62 12.41 -6.57 -6.23
N GLU A 63 12.45 -6.59 -7.55
CA GLU A 63 12.94 -5.51 -8.39
C GLU A 63 11.86 -5.12 -9.40
N ILE A 64 11.54 -3.83 -9.44
CA ILE A 64 10.53 -3.27 -10.34
C ILE A 64 11.20 -2.10 -11.07
N ASP A 65 11.24 -2.18 -12.41
CA ASP A 65 11.83 -1.16 -13.28
C ASP A 65 13.25 -0.74 -12.86
N GLY A 66 14.08 -1.73 -12.51
CA GLY A 66 15.48 -1.56 -12.10
C GLY A 66 15.69 -1.07 -10.66
N LYS A 67 14.62 -0.90 -9.86
CA LYS A 67 14.71 -0.51 -8.46
C LYS A 67 14.36 -1.69 -7.55
N ARG A 68 15.22 -1.95 -6.56
CA ARG A 68 15.15 -3.15 -5.72
C ARG A 68 14.69 -2.87 -4.29
N LEU A 69 13.88 -3.77 -3.74
CA LEU A 69 13.53 -3.86 -2.32
C LEU A 69 13.90 -5.25 -1.77
N GLN A 70 14.64 -5.30 -0.67
CA GLN A 70 14.99 -6.53 0.03
C GLN A 70 13.85 -6.95 0.97
N LYS A 71 13.54 -8.25 1.02
CA LYS A 71 12.64 -8.83 2.00
C LYS A 71 13.29 -8.69 3.41
N PRO A 72 12.52 -8.29 4.44
CA PRO A 72 11.07 -8.22 4.45
C PRO A 72 10.49 -6.96 3.79
N ILE A 73 9.51 -7.14 2.92
CA ILE A 73 8.81 -6.05 2.23
C ILE A 73 7.35 -5.96 2.66
N VAL A 74 6.77 -4.77 2.52
CA VAL A 74 5.35 -4.51 2.78
C VAL A 74 4.66 -4.12 1.48
N GLU A 75 3.78 -4.99 1.00
CA GLU A 75 2.92 -4.74 -0.15
C GLU A 75 1.62 -4.10 0.34
N LYS A 76 1.26 -2.96 -0.27
CA LYS A 76 0.05 -2.21 0.04
C LYS A 76 -0.71 -1.93 -1.25
N PRO A 77 -2.03 -2.13 -1.29
CA PRO A 77 -2.85 -1.62 -2.39
C PRO A 77 -2.68 -0.11 -2.53
N ILE A 78 -2.79 0.40 -3.76
CA ILE A 78 -2.73 1.85 -4.04
C ILE A 78 -3.85 2.58 -3.27
N SER A 79 -5.03 1.95 -3.19
CA SER A 79 -6.14 2.46 -2.39
C SER A 79 -5.79 2.49 -0.90
N GLY A 80 -5.97 3.65 -0.28
CA GLY A 80 -5.88 3.86 1.17
C GLY A 80 -7.05 3.23 1.93
N GLU A 81 -8.16 2.93 1.24
CA GLU A 81 -9.34 2.28 1.82
C GLU A 81 -9.21 0.75 1.84
N ASP A 82 -8.32 0.19 1.02
CA ASP A 82 -8.04 -1.24 1.02
C ASP A 82 -6.97 -1.56 2.09
N HIS A 83 -7.34 -2.45 2.99
CA HIS A 83 -6.54 -2.87 4.13
C HIS A 83 -5.93 -4.26 3.98
N ASP A 84 -6.04 -4.89 2.80
CA ASP A 84 -5.35 -6.14 2.47
C ASP A 84 -3.84 -5.87 2.24
N ILE A 85 -3.14 -5.66 3.35
CA ILE A 85 -1.70 -5.37 3.39
C ILE A 85 -0.97 -6.69 3.62
N ARG A 86 0.06 -6.97 2.81
CA ARG A 86 0.87 -8.19 2.97
C ARG A 86 2.30 -7.84 3.34
N ILE A 87 2.88 -8.66 4.20
CA ILE A 87 4.29 -8.60 4.57
C ILE A 87 4.91 -9.91 4.10
N TYR A 88 5.99 -9.83 3.33
CA TYR A 88 6.70 -10.99 2.80
C TYR A 88 8.04 -11.11 3.50
N TYR A 89 8.34 -12.27 4.07
CA TYR A 89 9.59 -12.49 4.81
C TYR A 89 10.65 -13.17 3.94
N PRO A 90 11.95 -12.86 4.17
CA PRO A 90 13.03 -13.56 3.48
C PRO A 90 13.08 -15.02 3.92
N ARG A 91 13.64 -15.90 3.09
CA ARG A 91 13.72 -17.33 3.42
C ARG A 91 14.69 -17.64 4.54
N SER A 92 15.72 -16.81 4.69
CA SER A 92 16.61 -16.83 5.86
C SER A 92 15.87 -16.66 7.20
N ALA A 93 14.69 -16.04 7.20
CA ALA A 93 13.84 -15.87 8.38
C ALA A 93 12.66 -16.86 8.46
N GLY A 94 12.68 -17.93 7.66
CA GLY A 94 11.61 -18.93 7.58
C GLY A 94 10.58 -18.69 6.48
N GLY A 95 10.69 -17.57 5.74
CA GLY A 95 9.80 -17.25 4.64
C GLY A 95 8.34 -17.03 5.05
N GLY A 96 7.44 -17.35 4.14
CA GLY A 96 6.02 -17.08 4.24
C GLY A 96 5.65 -15.61 4.13
N SER A 97 4.38 -15.34 4.37
CA SER A 97 3.81 -14.01 4.39
C SER A 97 2.83 -13.82 5.53
N LYS A 98 2.67 -12.57 5.96
CA LYS A 98 1.67 -12.15 6.93
C LYS A 98 0.69 -11.23 6.25
N ARG A 99 -0.58 -11.65 6.19
CA ARG A 99 -1.67 -10.87 5.61
C ARG A 99 -2.40 -10.16 6.72
N LEU A 100 -2.41 -8.83 6.67
CA LEU A 100 -3.12 -7.97 7.60
C LEU A 100 -4.53 -7.75 7.07
N PHE A 101 -5.48 -7.61 7.98
CA PHE A 101 -6.86 -7.33 7.65
C PHE A 101 -7.48 -6.44 8.74
N ARG A 102 -8.61 -5.81 8.39
CA ARG A 102 -9.40 -5.06 9.38
C ARG A 102 -9.74 -5.99 10.54
N LYS A 103 -9.39 -5.59 11.76
CA LYS A 103 -9.51 -6.40 12.97
C LYS A 103 -10.87 -7.10 13.07
N VAL A 104 -10.84 -8.41 13.35
CA VAL A 104 -11.99 -9.26 13.63
C VAL A 104 -11.74 -9.99 14.95
N GLY A 105 -12.52 -9.65 15.98
CA GLY A 105 -12.30 -10.18 17.33
C GLY A 105 -10.94 -9.74 17.90
N ASP A 106 -10.11 -10.69 18.30
CA ASP A 106 -8.77 -10.51 18.82
C ASP A 106 -7.66 -10.57 17.74
N ARG A 107 -8.03 -10.83 16.47
CA ARG A 107 -7.08 -10.99 15.35
C ARG A 107 -7.12 -9.82 14.37
N SER A 108 -5.97 -9.49 13.81
CA SER A 108 -5.77 -8.45 12.78
C SER A 108 -4.82 -8.88 11.65
N SER A 109 -4.38 -10.14 11.69
CA SER A 109 -3.51 -10.72 10.67
C SER A 109 -3.54 -12.24 10.73
N GLN A 110 -3.13 -12.89 9.65
CA GLN A 110 -2.87 -14.32 9.59
C GLN A 110 -1.53 -14.57 8.88
N PHE A 111 -0.78 -15.55 9.37
CA PHE A 111 0.48 -15.99 8.76
C PHE A 111 0.23 -17.17 7.82
N TYR A 112 0.93 -17.17 6.68
CA TYR A 112 0.84 -18.17 5.62
C TYR A 112 2.26 -18.62 5.29
N ALA A 113 2.63 -19.82 5.72
CA ALA A 113 4.00 -20.32 5.60
C ALA A 113 4.41 -20.59 4.14
N ASP A 114 3.47 -21.01 3.29
CA ASP A 114 3.72 -21.47 1.92
C ASP A 114 3.58 -20.36 0.86
N GLU A 115 3.26 -19.13 1.29
CA GLU A 115 3.00 -18.01 0.39
C GLU A 115 4.13 -16.99 0.46
N HIS A 116 4.97 -16.98 -0.58
CA HIS A 116 6.23 -16.24 -0.59
C HIS A 116 6.27 -15.08 -1.58
N ASN A 117 5.40 -15.11 -2.59
CA ASN A 117 5.44 -14.23 -3.74
C ASN A 117 4.45 -13.07 -3.59
N THR A 118 4.85 -11.89 -4.05
CA THR A 118 4.00 -10.71 -4.15
C THR A 118 2.93 -10.87 -5.23
N ARG A 119 1.92 -9.99 -5.19
CA ARG A 119 0.90 -9.91 -6.24
C ARG A 119 1.42 -9.22 -7.50
N ALA A 120 2.63 -8.63 -7.46
CA ALA A 120 3.20 -7.94 -8.61
C ALA A 120 3.51 -8.89 -9.77
N CYS A 121 3.58 -10.20 -9.53
CA CYS A 121 3.77 -11.22 -10.56
C CYS A 121 2.46 -11.81 -11.12
N ASP A 122 1.29 -11.41 -10.62
CA ASP A 122 -0.01 -11.98 -11.01
C ASP A 122 -0.59 -11.33 -12.30
N GLY A 123 0.23 -10.62 -13.09
CA GLY A 123 -0.15 -9.84 -14.27
C GLY A 123 0.36 -10.40 -15.60
#